data_AF-A0A2J6HP78-F1
#
_entry.id   AF-A0A2J6HP78-F1
#
_cell.length_a   1.000
_cell.length_b   1.000
_cell.length_c   1.000
_cell.angle_alpha   90.00
_cell.angle_beta   90.00
_cell.angle_gamma   90.00
#
_symmetry.space_group_name_H-M   'P 1'
#
loop_
_entity.id
_entity.type
_entity.pdbx_description
1 polymer ?
#
loop_
_entity_poly.entity_id
_entity_poly.type
_entity_poly.pdbx_seq_one_letter_code
_entity_poly.pdbx_strand_id
1 'polypeptide(L)' 'MESTREKRGNIFQRIFSFYYDGFKNMTVGKKLWAIIIIKLAIFFLILKLIFFPNFLNSNFSTDEERSDYVLEQLTTQE' A
#
# COMPACT_ATOMS: atom_id res chain seq x y z
N MET A 1 54.81 -6.13 9.25
CA MET A 1 54.03 -5.03 9.83
C MET A 1 52.86 -4.74 8.90
N GLU A 2 51.67 -4.75 9.49
CA GLU A 2 50.40 -4.15 9.04
C GLU A 2 49.79 -4.58 7.69
N SER A 3 48.95 -5.61 7.75
CA SER A 3 47.90 -5.87 6.77
C SER A 3 46.83 -4.78 6.91
N THR A 4 46.83 -3.81 6.01
CA THR A 4 45.77 -2.81 5.88
C THR A 4 44.49 -3.51 5.41
N ARG A 5 43.55 -3.73 6.35
CA ARG A 5 42.18 -4.12 6.02
C ARG A 5 41.54 -3.01 5.20
N GLU A 6 41.53 -3.18 3.89
CA GLU A 6 40.62 -2.50 2.97
C GLU A 6 39.20 -2.65 3.51
N LYS A 7 38.66 -1.58 4.12
CA LYS A 7 37.23 -1.45 4.35
C LYS A 7 36.61 -1.41 2.96
N ARG A 8 36.18 -2.58 2.46
CA ARG A 8 35.25 -2.68 1.33
C ARG A 8 33.97 -1.97 1.76
N GLY A 9 33.93 -0.65 1.56
CA GLY A 9 32.77 0.17 1.84
C GLY A 9 31.61 -0.42 1.07
N ASN A 10 30.52 -0.71 1.76
CA ASN A 10 29.38 -1.39 1.16
C ASN A 10 28.86 -0.53 0.00
N ILE A 11 29.18 -0.90 -1.24
CA ILE A 11 28.79 -0.17 -2.45
C ILE A 11 27.27 0.05 -2.48
N PHE A 12 26.51 -0.93 -1.97
CA PHE A 12 25.07 -0.82 -1.74
C PHE A 12 24.66 0.35 -0.83
N GLN A 13 25.38 0.59 0.27
CA GLN A 13 25.10 1.72 1.16
C GLN A 13 25.36 3.05 0.45
N ARG A 14 26.38 3.12 -0.40
CA ARG A 14 26.72 4.33 -1.16
C ARG A 14 25.71 4.61 -2.28
N ILE A 15 25.22 3.57 -2.95
CA ILE A 15 24.15 3.71 -3.95
C ILE A 15 22.85 4.15 -3.27
N PHE A 16 22.51 3.54 -2.13
CA PHE A 16 21.34 3.91 -1.35
C PHE A 16 21.41 5.36 -0.85
N SER A 17 22.55 5.77 -0.27
CA SER A 17 22.72 7.15 0.22
C SER A 17 22.65 8.15 -0.92
N PHE A 18 23.23 7.85 -2.08
CA PHE A 18 23.16 8.71 -3.25
C PHE A 18 21.72 8.90 -3.77
N TYR A 19 20.93 7.82 -3.84
CA TYR A 19 19.53 7.90 -4.23
C TYR A 19 18.69 8.67 -3.20
N TYR A 20 18.91 8.40 -1.92
CA TYR A 20 18.25 9.10 -0.82
C TYR A 20 18.58 10.59 -0.80
N ASP A 21 19.85 10.95 -0.92
CA ASP A 21 20.31 12.34 -0.93
C ASP A 21 19.85 13.07 -2.19
N GLY A 22 19.87 12.42 -3.36
CA GLY A 22 19.32 12.98 -4.59
C GLY A 22 17.82 13.25 -4.47
N PHE A 23 17.05 12.27 -4.01
CA PHE A 23 15.61 12.41 -3.82
C PHE A 23 15.25 13.48 -2.77
N LYS A 24 16.02 13.56 -1.67
CA LYS A 24 15.83 14.55 -0.61
C LYS A 24 16.19 15.97 -1.06
N ASN A 25 17.18 16.17 -1.92
CA ASN A 25 17.56 17.49 -2.40
C ASN A 25 16.73 17.97 -3.60
N MET A 26 15.93 17.10 -4.22
CA MET A 26 15.06 17.48 -5.35
C MET A 26 13.70 18.02 -4.89
N THR A 27 13.43 19.29 -5.16
CA THR A 27 12.10 19.92 -4.96
C THR A 27 11.06 19.43 -5.95
N VAL A 28 11.43 19.17 -7.21
CA VAL A 28 10.52 18.68 -8.26
C VAL A 28 10.13 17.21 -8.03
N GLY A 29 11.11 16.36 -7.68
CA GLY A 29 10.88 14.93 -7.43
C GLY A 29 9.92 14.68 -6.28
N LYS A 30 10.05 15.43 -5.18
CA LYS A 30 9.11 15.37 -4.04
C LYS A 30 7.68 15.75 -4.43
N LYS A 31 7.52 16.80 -5.24
CA LYS A 31 6.20 17.23 -5.73
C LYS A 31 5.57 16.14 -6.62
N LEU A 32 6.36 15.56 -7.52
CA LEU A 32 5.88 14.48 -8.38
C LEU A 32 5.50 13.24 -7.58
N TRP A 33 6.31 12.85 -6.59
CA TRP A 33 6.02 11.72 -5.72
C TRP A 33 4.76 11.95 -4.88
N ALA A 34 4.56 13.18 -4.39
CA ALA A 34 3.31 13.56 -3.71
C ALA A 34 2.09 13.40 -4.65
N ILE A 35 2.20 13.83 -5.91
CA ILE A 35 1.14 13.63 -6.91
C ILE A 35 0.86 12.14 -7.13
N ILE A 36 1.91 11.31 -7.24
CA ILE A 36 1.77 9.86 -7.40
C ILE A 36 1.05 9.25 -6.20
N ILE A 37 1.44 9.61 -4.97
CA ILE A 37 0.77 9.14 -3.75
C ILE A 37 -0.70 9.54 -3.72
N ILE A 38 -1.01 10.79 -4.03
CA ILE A 38 -2.39 11.27 -4.08
C ILE A 38 -3.20 10.48 -5.11
N LYS A 39 -2.64 10.27 -6.30
CA LYS A 39 -3.29 9.43 -7.32
C LYS A 39 -3.50 8.00 -6.81
N LEU A 40 -2.48 7.37 -6.23
CA LEU A 40 -2.60 6.02 -5.69
C LEU A 40 -3.66 5.92 -4.57
N ALA A 41 -3.73 6.91 -3.69
CA ALA A 41 -4.76 6.97 -2.65
C ALA A 41 -6.16 7.11 -3.25
N ILE A 42 -6.34 7.98 -4.26
CA ILE A 42 -7.60 8.16 -4.97
C ILE A 42 -8.00 6.88 -5.72
N PHE A 43 -7.07 6.28 -6.47
CA PHE A 43 -7.33 5.01 -7.18
C PHE A 43 -7.67 3.89 -6.19
N PHE A 44 -6.95 3.79 -5.08
CA PHE A 44 -7.25 2.82 -4.03
C PHE A 44 -8.63 3.07 -3.40
N LEU A 45 -8.99 4.33 -3.15
CA LEU A 45 -10.30 4.68 -2.62
C LEU A 45 -11.42 4.35 -3.61
N ILE A 46 -11.24 4.67 -4.90
CA ILE A 46 -12.21 4.34 -5.96
C ILE A 46 -12.33 2.82 -6.10
N LEU A 47 -11.22 2.09 -6.20
CA LEU A 47 -11.23 0.63 -6.26
C LEU A 47 -11.92 0.05 -5.03
N LYS A 48 -11.63 0.57 -3.83
CA LYS A 48 -12.29 0.15 -2.59
C LYS A 48 -13.79 0.48 -2.61
N LEU A 49 -14.21 1.64 -3.08
CA LEU A 49 -15.63 1.99 -3.17
C LEU A 49 -16.38 1.16 -4.23
N ILE A 50 -15.71 0.78 -5.33
CA ILE A 50 -16.30 -0.03 -6.41
C ILE A 50 -16.24 -1.54 -6.10
N PHE A 51 -15.26 -2.03 -5.33
CA PHE A 51 -15.19 -3.42 -4.84
C PHE A 51 -15.98 -3.64 -3.55
N PHE A 52 -16.18 -2.60 -2.74
CA PHE A 52 -17.01 -2.64 -1.53
C PHE A 52 -18.16 -1.61 -1.56
N PRO A 53 -18.92 -1.48 -2.65
CA PRO A 53 -20.11 -0.65 -2.64
C PRO A 53 -21.12 -1.39 -1.77
N ASN A 54 -21.53 -0.80 -0.66
CA ASN A 54 -22.65 -1.32 0.13
C ASN A 54 -22.40 -2.69 0.79
N PHE A 55 -21.21 -2.95 1.36
CA PHE A 55 -21.11 -4.14 2.23
C PHE A 55 -22.04 -4.06 3.46
N LEU A 56 -22.54 -2.86 3.82
CA LEU A 56 -23.27 -2.66 5.08
C LEU A 56 -24.61 -1.89 4.99
N ASN A 57 -25.14 -1.48 3.82
CA ASN A 57 -26.26 -0.51 3.89
C ASN A 57 -27.27 -0.38 2.75
N SER A 58 -27.46 -1.37 1.86
CA SER A 58 -28.62 -1.25 0.95
C SER A 58 -29.10 -2.60 0.48
N ASN A 59 -30.06 -3.19 1.21
CA ASN A 59 -31.21 -3.96 0.71
C ASN A 59 -31.93 -4.84 1.77
N PHE A 60 -31.48 -4.85 3.03
CA PHE A 60 -32.15 -5.55 4.13
C PHE A 60 -31.97 -4.76 5.42
N SER A 61 -33.03 -4.67 6.21
CA SER A 61 -33.27 -3.79 7.35
C SER A 61 -32.34 -3.96 8.55
N THR A 62 -31.49 -4.99 8.56
CA THR A 62 -30.54 -5.28 9.65
C THR A 62 -29.34 -6.05 9.08
N ASP A 63 -28.14 -5.68 9.50
CA ASP A 63 -26.87 -6.20 8.96
C ASP A 63 -26.58 -7.63 9.48
N GLU A 64 -27.07 -7.96 10.68
CA GLU A 64 -26.98 -9.30 11.26
C GLU A 64 -27.72 -10.37 10.44
N GLU A 65 -28.93 -10.08 9.97
CA GLU A 65 -29.83 -11.07 9.33
C GLU A 65 -29.31 -11.55 7.96
N ARG A 66 -28.51 -10.73 7.28
CA ARG A 66 -27.91 -11.06 5.98
C ARG A 66 -26.62 -11.89 6.13
N SER A 67 -25.87 -11.65 7.21
CA SER A 67 -24.67 -12.42 7.54
C SER A 67 -25.04 -13.86 7.88
N ASP A 68 -26.10 -14.04 8.67
CA ASP A 68 -26.61 -15.35 9.07
C ASP A 68 -27.11 -16.17 7.87
N TYR A 69 -27.82 -15.55 6.92
CA TYR A 69 -28.29 -16.24 5.71
C TYR A 69 -27.15 -16.69 4.77
N VAL A 70 -26.10 -15.87 4.62
CA VAL A 70 -24.94 -16.23 3.79
C VAL A 70 -24.10 -17.32 4.48
N LEU A 71 -23.96 -17.26 5.80
CA LEU A 71 -23.32 -18.31 6.60
C LEU A 71 -24.09 -19.63 6.45
N GLU A 72 -25.42 -19.61 6.56
CA GLU A 72 -26.24 -20.80 6.38
C GLU A 72 -26.06 -21.42 4.97
N GLN A 73 -26.03 -20.60 3.92
CA GLN A 73 -25.82 -21.08 2.54
C GLN A 73 -24.40 -21.62 2.26
N LEU A 74 -23.37 -21.10 2.94
CA LEU A 74 -21.99 -21.62 2.82
C LEU A 74 -21.77 -22.89 3.66
N THR A 75 -22.56 -23.08 4.71
CA THR A 75 -22.48 -24.26 5.59
C THR A 75 -23.34 -25.42 5.07
N THR A 76 -24.31 -25.14 4.19
CA THR A 76 -25.26 -26.13 3.63
C THR A 76 -24.90 -26.60 2.21
N GLN A 77 -23.72 -26.25 1.69
CA GLN A 77 -23.20 -26.92 0.49
C GLN A 77 -22.63 -28.28 0.90
N GLU A 78 -23.34 -29.35 0.53
CA GLU A 78 -22.83 -30.73 0.49
C GLU A 78 -21.63 -30.85 -0.46
#